data_AF-A0A368GWP7-F1
#
_entry.id   AF-A0A368GWP7-F1
#
_cell.length_a   1.000
_cell.length_b   1.000
_cell.length_c   1.000
_cell.angle_alpha   90.00
_cell.angle_beta   90.00
_cell.angle_gamma   90.00
#
_symmetry.space_group_name_H-M   'P 1'
#
loop_
_entity.id
_entity.type
_entity.pdbx_description
1 polymer ?
#
loop_
_entity_poly.entity_id
_entity_poly.type
_entity_poly.pdbx_seq_one_letter_code
_entity_poly.pdbx_strand_id
1 'polypeptide(L)'
;MNFKIGGPEERMPIPVVHAFGILKKAAAMVNTEFGLDKKLADAICKAADEVIAGKLDDHFPLVTWQTGSGTQSNMNVNEVISNR
;
A
#
# COMPACT_ATOMS: atom_id res chain seq x y z
N MET A 1 9.04 -12.71 -9.29
CA MET A 1 9.23 -11.26 -9.45
C MET A 1 9.74 -11.00 -10.87
N ASN A 2 8.94 -10.33 -11.69
CA ASN A 2 9.20 -10.17 -13.13
C ASN A 2 10.18 -9.03 -13.43
N PHE A 3 10.27 -8.04 -12.54
CA PHE A 3 11.12 -6.86 -12.68
C PHE A 3 12.19 -6.92 -11.60
N LYS A 4 13.45 -7.15 -12.00
CA LYS A 4 14.62 -7.25 -11.11
C LYS A 4 15.73 -6.30 -11.59
N ILE A 5 15.37 -5.04 -11.82
CA ILE A 5 16.25 -4.02 -12.39
C ILE A 5 16.78 -3.17 -11.23
N GLY A 6 18.10 -2.99 -11.16
CA GLY A 6 18.75 -2.09 -10.19
C GLY A 6 18.94 -2.62 -8.76
N GLY A 7 18.32 -3.74 -8.39
CA GLY A 7 18.52 -4.37 -7.09
C GLY A 7 17.85 -3.61 -5.92
N PRO A 8 18.27 -3.86 -4.66
CA PRO A 8 17.65 -3.25 -3.47
C PRO A 8 17.72 -1.72 -3.43
N GLU A 9 18.74 -1.12 -4.04
CA GLU A 9 18.96 0.33 -4.17
C GLU A 9 17.80 1.01 -4.90
N GLU A 10 17.19 0.30 -5.87
CA GLU A 10 16.12 0.81 -6.72
C GLU A 10 14.72 0.36 -6.25
N ARG A 11 14.59 -0.07 -4.98
CA ARG A 11 13.28 -0.34 -4.37
C ARG A 11 12.40 0.90 -4.45
N MET A 12 11.09 0.66 -4.57
CA MET A 12 10.10 1.73 -4.51
C MET A 12 10.36 2.57 -3.26
N PRO A 13 10.53 3.90 -3.36
CA PRO A 13 10.86 4.72 -2.20
C PRO A 13 9.82 4.55 -1.10
N ILE A 14 10.28 4.27 0.12
CA ILE A 14 9.42 4.07 1.29
C ILE A 14 8.41 5.22 1.51
N PRO A 15 8.76 6.51 1.31
CA PRO A 15 7.78 7.58 1.40
C PRO A 15 6.57 7.43 0.46
N VAL A 16 6.76 6.82 -0.73
CA VAL A 16 5.65 6.54 -1.67
C VAL A 16 4.74 5.44 -1.13
N VAL A 17 5.32 4.42 -0.51
CA VAL A 17 4.56 3.35 0.17
C VAL A 17 3.73 3.91 1.31
N HIS A 18 4.31 4.75 2.17
CA HIS A 18 3.59 5.40 3.26
C HIS A 18 2.47 6.31 2.74
N ALA A 19 2.70 7.03 1.64
CA ALA A 19 1.68 7.83 0.98
C ALA A 19 0.52 6.97 0.44
N PHE A 20 0.79 5.77 -0.08
CA PHE A 20 -0.29 4.83 -0.40
C PHE A 20 -1.08 4.41 0.85
N GLY A 21 -0.43 4.22 2.00
CA GLY A 21 -1.12 3.99 3.27
C GLY A 21 -2.13 5.10 3.59
N ILE A 22 -1.70 6.37 3.49
CA ILE A 22 -2.58 7.54 3.66
C ILE A 22 -3.75 7.51 2.68
N LEU A 23 -3.46 7.26 1.40
CA LEU A 23 -4.48 7.19 0.34
C LEU A 23 -5.52 6.10 0.63
N LYS A 24 -5.10 4.89 1.01
CA LYS A 24 -6.01 3.77 1.27
C LYS A 24 -6.84 3.98 2.53
N LYS A 25 -6.27 4.58 3.57
CA LYS A 25 -7.01 5.00 4.76
C LYS A 25 -8.10 6.02 4.41
N ALA A 26 -7.73 7.09 3.70
CA ALA A 26 -8.68 8.12 3.28
C ALA A 26 -9.80 7.53 2.41
N ALA A 27 -9.45 6.65 1.46
CA ALA A 27 -10.41 5.97 0.61
C ALA A 27 -11.39 5.10 1.41
N ALA A 28 -10.91 4.33 2.40
CA ALA A 28 -11.78 3.53 3.27
C ALA A 28 -12.73 4.39 4.10
N MET A 29 -12.24 5.49 4.67
CA MET A 29 -13.05 6.45 5.42
C MET A 29 -14.17 7.03 4.55
N VAL A 30 -13.82 7.58 3.38
CA VAL A 30 -14.81 8.17 2.46
C VAL A 30 -15.79 7.11 1.97
N ASN A 31 -15.31 5.92 1.56
CA ASN A 31 -16.20 4.86 1.07
C ASN A 31 -17.19 4.35 2.13
N THR A 32 -16.90 4.52 3.42
CA THR A 32 -17.86 4.20 4.50
C THR A 32 -19.11 5.07 4.41
N GLU A 33 -18.96 6.34 4.01
CA GLU A 33 -20.08 7.26 3.78
C GLU A 33 -20.94 6.88 2.57
N PHE A 34 -20.38 6.08 1.64
CA PHE A 34 -21.04 5.60 0.42
C PHE A 34 -21.41 4.10 0.46
N GLY A 35 -21.36 3.46 1.63
CA GLY A 35 -21.90 2.11 1.83
C GLY A 35 -20.88 0.98 2.00
N LEU A 36 -19.59 1.29 2.16
CA LEU A 36 -18.62 0.30 2.66
C LEU A 36 -18.97 -0.09 4.10
N ASP A 37 -18.92 -1.40 4.39
CA ASP A 37 -19.13 -1.90 5.74
C ASP A 37 -18.11 -1.28 6.73
N LYS A 38 -18.62 -0.74 7.83
CA LYS A 38 -17.80 -0.01 8.80
C LYS A 38 -16.72 -0.89 9.43
N LYS A 39 -17.03 -2.16 9.73
CA LYS A 39 -16.06 -3.08 10.34
C LYS A 39 -14.91 -3.36 9.36
N LEU A 40 -15.21 -3.50 8.07
CA LEU A 40 -14.21 -3.62 7.02
C LEU A 40 -13.39 -2.33 6.87
N ALA A 41 -14.03 -1.16 6.88
CA ALA A 41 -13.34 0.12 6.80
C ALA A 41 -12.39 0.35 7.98
N ASP A 42 -12.83 0.02 9.21
CA ASP A 42 -12.01 0.13 10.42
C ASP A 42 -10.78 -0.80 10.35
N ALA A 43 -10.94 -2.02 9.84
CA ALA A 43 -9.84 -2.95 9.62
C ALA A 43 -8.83 -2.41 8.58
N ILE A 44 -9.32 -1.90 7.44
CA ILE A 44 -8.48 -1.28 6.41
C ILE A 44 -7.74 -0.07 6.99
N CYS A 45 -8.42 0.81 7.73
CA CYS A 45 -7.81 1.99 8.34
C CYS A 45 -6.69 1.59 9.32
N LYS A 46 -6.91 0.56 10.14
CA LYS A 46 -5.90 0.05 11.07
C LYS A 46 -4.68 -0.49 10.34
N ALA A 47 -4.88 -1.33 9.32
CA ALA A 47 -3.78 -1.86 8.52
C ALA A 47 -3.03 -0.76 7.76
N ALA A 48 -3.75 0.21 7.20
CA ALA A 48 -3.17 1.37 6.55
C ALA A 48 -2.34 2.23 7.53
N ASP A 49 -2.78 2.42 8.77
CA ASP A 49 -1.99 3.10 9.80
C ASP A 49 -0.70 2.36 10.14
N GLU A 50 -0.68 1.03 10.08
CA GLU A 50 0.56 0.25 10.25
C GLU A 50 1.53 0.43 9.06
N VAL A 51 1.03 0.59 7.83
CA VAL A 51 1.83 0.98 6.66
C VAL A 51 2.39 2.40 6.85
N ILE A 52 1.56 3.37 7.24
CA ILE A 52 1.98 4.76 7.47
C ILE A 52 3.05 4.86 8.56
N ALA A 53 2.92 4.05 9.62
CA ALA A 53 3.88 3.99 10.71
C ALA A 53 5.17 3.21 10.38
N GLY A 54 5.31 2.68 9.17
CA GLY A 54 6.47 1.92 8.71
C GLY A 54 6.59 0.50 9.31
N LYS A 55 5.55 -0.01 9.97
CA LYS A 55 5.60 -1.34 10.61
C LYS A 55 5.64 -2.50 9.61
N LEU A 56 5.29 -2.22 8.36
CA LEU A 56 5.16 -3.21 7.29
C LEU A 56 6.13 -2.96 6.13
N ASP A 57 7.16 -2.12 6.31
CA ASP A 57 8.07 -1.70 5.22
C ASP A 57 8.74 -2.89 4.50
N ASP A 58 9.05 -3.95 5.24
CA ASP A 58 9.66 -5.17 4.69
C ASP A 58 8.75 -5.95 3.73
N HIS A 59 7.44 -5.67 3.71
CA HIS A 59 6.48 -6.29 2.80
C HIS A 59 6.42 -5.62 1.42
N PHE A 60 7.22 -4.58 1.16
CA PHE A 60 7.22 -3.83 -0.10
C PHE A 60 8.52 -4.01 -0.92
N PRO A 61 8.77 -5.21 -1.50
CA PRO A 61 10.05 -5.51 -2.15
C PRO A 61 10.15 -5.06 -3.62
N LEU A 62 9.12 -4.38 -4.16
CA LEU A 62 9.07 -3.99 -5.57
C LEU A 62 10.02 -2.84 -5.88
N VAL A 63 10.56 -2.83 -7.09
CA VAL A 63 11.46 -1.79 -7.60
C VAL A 63 10.70 -0.69 -8.33
N THR A 64 11.32 0.49 -8.42
CA THR A 64 10.82 1.64 -9.20
C THR A 64 10.62 1.27 -10.67
N TRP A 65 11.52 0.45 -11.21
CA TRP A 65 11.54 -0.02 -12.60
C TRP A 65 10.54 -1.16 -12.85
N GLN A 66 9.27 -0.82 -12.77
CA GLN A 66 8.14 -1.73 -12.96
C GLN A 66 7.22 -1.17 -14.05
N THR A 67 5.94 -1.59 -14.11
CA THR A 67 4.98 -0.93 -15.01
C THR A 67 4.91 0.59 -14.76
N GLY A 68 4.91 1.38 -15.84
CA GLY A 68 4.97 2.84 -15.79
C GLY A 68 3.75 3.51 -15.14
N SER A 69 2.62 2.80 -15.02
CA SER A 69 1.44 3.27 -14.30
C SER A 69 1.55 3.12 -12.77
N GLY A 70 2.57 2.41 -12.26
CA GLY A 70 2.69 2.09 -10.84
C GLY A 70 1.67 1.06 -10.33
N THR A 71 0.95 0.37 -11.23
CA THR A 71 -0.10 -0.61 -10.86
C THR A 71 0.41 -1.67 -9.87
N GLN A 72 1.63 -2.14 -10.03
CA GLN A 72 2.21 -3.18 -9.16
C GLN A 72 2.43 -2.68 -7.74
N SER A 73 2.92 -1.45 -7.52
CA SER A 73 3.02 -0.88 -6.17
C SER A 73 1.65 -0.62 -5.54
N ASN A 74 0.70 -0.10 -6.32
CA ASN A 74 -0.67 0.07 -5.84
C ASN A 74 -1.30 -1.26 -5.41
N MET A 75 -1.13 -2.32 -6.20
CA MET A 75 -1.64 -3.64 -5.88
C MET A 75 -0.89 -4.30 -4.72
N ASN A 76 0.42 -4.11 -4.61
CA ASN A 76 1.18 -4.59 -3.45
C ASN A 76 0.63 -4.00 -2.15
N VAL A 77 0.38 -2.69 -2.11
CA VAL A 77 -0.25 -2.06 -0.93
C VAL A 77 -1.66 -2.59 -0.67
N ASN A 78 -2.46 -2.82 -1.71
CA ASN A 78 -3.77 -3.46 -1.54
C ASN A 78 -3.65 -4.86 -0.92
N GLU A 79 -2.72 -5.69 -1.41
CA GLU A 79 -2.52 -7.06 -0.93
C GLU A 79 -2.01 -7.09 0.50
N VAL A 80 -1.05 -6.24 0.87
CA VAL A 80 -0.53 -6.15 2.25
C VAL A 80 -1.62 -5.69 3.21
N ILE A 81 -2.37 -4.63 2.87
CA ILE A 81 -3.48 -4.15 3.70
C ILE A 81 -4.59 -5.20 3.81
N SER A 82 -4.93 -5.88 2.72
CA SER A 82 -6.01 -6.86 2.70
C SER A 82 -5.71 -8.11 3.54
N ASN A 83 -4.44 -8.47 3.74
CA ASN A 83 -4.03 -9.66 4.48
C ASN A 83 -3.72 -9.39 5.96
N ARG A 84 -3.84 -8.13 6.42
CA ARG A 84 -3.37 -7.71 7.75
C ARG A 84 -4.44 -7.78 8.83
#